data_AF-A0A0R0KCC3-F1
#
_entry.id   AF-A0A0R0KCC3-F1
#
_cell.length_a   1.000
_cell.length_b   1.000
_cell.length_c   1.000
_cell.angle_alpha   90.00
_cell.angle_beta   90.00
_cell.angle_gamma   90.00
#
_symmetry.space_group_name_H-M   'P 1'
#
loop_
_entity.id
_entity.type
_entity.pdbx_description
1 polymer ?
#
loop_
_entity_poly.entity_id
_entity_poly.type
_entity_poly.pdbx_seq_one_letter_code
_entity_poly.pdbx_strand_id
1 'polypeptide(L)'
;MHETGKTKFWFPGASIPKWFDHQSKGPSRSFWFRKRFPAKVLCILIAPVDMNFDVRPMVFINGNDFYHCDNELVRMLKLDHTYLFYLQVLHFDNNLFEVPLEKEWNRVEVTYAGVLENSIIKATGIHVFKQENSMEDIRLVDPFSSQS
;
A
#
# COMPACT_ATOMS: atom_id res chain seq x y z
N MET A 1 -2.49 28.50 -2.42
CA MET A 1 -2.18 27.78 -3.67
C MET A 1 -0.90 26.99 -3.46
N HIS A 2 -1.02 25.74 -3.04
CA HIS A 2 -0.10 24.64 -3.31
C HIS A 2 -0.93 23.37 -3.13
N GLU A 3 -1.45 22.84 -4.23
CA GLU A 3 -2.09 21.53 -4.27
C GLU A 3 -1.01 20.47 -4.12
N THR A 4 -0.49 20.27 -2.91
CA THR A 4 0.54 19.24 -2.65
C THR A 4 -0.07 17.84 -2.51
N GLY A 5 -1.26 17.63 -3.08
CA GLY A 5 -2.12 16.46 -2.89
C GLY A 5 -1.53 15.14 -3.42
N LYS A 6 -0.43 15.17 -4.17
CA LYS A 6 0.26 13.99 -4.69
C LYS A 6 1.64 13.84 -4.05
N THR A 7 1.74 13.28 -2.84
CA THR A 7 3.05 12.98 -2.23
C THR A 7 3.43 11.52 -2.49
N LYS A 8 4.11 11.32 -3.61
CA LYS A 8 4.91 10.13 -3.95
C LYS A 8 6.38 10.51 -3.71
N PHE A 9 7.13 9.70 -2.98
CA PHE A 9 8.55 9.94 -2.73
C PHE A 9 9.38 8.72 -3.14
N TRP A 10 10.50 8.99 -3.81
CA TRP A 10 11.48 8.01 -4.23
C TRP A 10 12.84 8.41 -3.69
N PHE A 11 13.50 7.51 -2.97
CA PHE A 11 14.83 7.78 -2.44
C PHE A 11 15.65 6.50 -2.28
N PRO A 12 16.99 6.59 -2.40
CA PRO A 12 17.88 5.46 -2.19
C PRO A 12 18.07 5.14 -0.70
N GLY A 13 18.32 3.87 -0.40
CA GLY A 13 18.93 3.37 0.83
C GLY A 13 18.12 3.57 2.10
N ALA A 14 17.01 2.83 2.28
CA ALA A 14 16.26 2.88 3.54
C ALA A 14 15.89 1.50 4.08
N SER A 15 15.57 1.48 5.37
CA SER A 15 14.78 0.44 6.01
C SER A 15 13.39 1.00 6.27
N ILE A 16 12.39 0.13 6.44
CA ILE A 16 11.06 0.60 6.83
C ILE A 16 11.19 1.25 8.23
N PRO A 17 10.75 2.51 8.40
CA PRO A 17 10.79 3.16 9.71
C PRO A 17 9.99 2.35 10.74
N LYS A 18 10.54 2.21 11.95
CA LYS A 18 9.94 1.43 13.04
C LYS A 18 8.52 1.87 13.45
N TRP A 19 8.10 3.08 13.06
CA TRP A 19 6.78 3.61 13.36
C TRP A 19 5.69 3.17 12.38
N PHE A 20 6.03 2.44 11.31
CA PHE A 20 5.01 1.80 10.47
C PHE A 20 4.22 0.78 11.28
N ASP A 21 2.89 0.81 11.18
CA ASP A 21 2.06 -0.05 12.02
C ASP A 21 2.15 -1.53 11.62
N HIS A 22 2.36 -1.81 10.33
CA HIS A 22 2.54 -3.17 9.83
C HIS A 22 3.63 -3.24 8.76
N GLN A 23 4.64 -4.08 8.98
CA GLN A 23 5.76 -4.30 8.05
C GLN A 23 6.23 -5.76 8.09
N SER A 24 6.67 -6.31 6.95
CA SER A 24 7.52 -7.51 6.93
C SER A 24 8.25 -7.63 5.60
N LYS A 25 9.08 -8.68 5.50
CA LYS A 25 9.55 -9.18 4.22
C LYS A 25 8.37 -9.74 3.42
N GLY A 26 8.32 -9.47 2.13
CA GLY A 26 7.28 -10.00 1.24
C GLY A 26 6.68 -8.96 0.30
N PRO A 27 6.04 -9.43 -0.78
CA PRO A 27 5.58 -8.58 -1.88
C PRO A 27 4.28 -7.83 -1.62
N SER A 28 3.56 -8.17 -0.55
CA SER A 28 2.27 -7.55 -0.25
C SER A 28 2.09 -7.27 1.23
N ARG A 29 1.15 -6.38 1.51
CA ARG A 29 0.63 -6.08 2.84
C ARG A 29 -0.88 -6.05 2.81
N SER A 30 -1.50 -6.49 3.89
CA SER A 30 -2.93 -6.35 4.05
C SER A 30 -3.31 -5.63 5.33
N PHE A 31 -4.48 -5.03 5.31
CA PHE A 31 -5.19 -4.55 6.48
C PHE A 31 -6.68 -4.79 6.27
N TRP A 32 -7.47 -4.62 7.31
CA TRP A 32 -8.91 -4.82 7.30
C TRP A 32 -9.60 -3.55 7.74
N PHE A 33 -10.74 -3.26 7.14
CA PHE A 33 -11.59 -2.16 7.56
C PHE A 33 -13.07 -2.55 7.52
N ARG A 34 -13.89 -1.78 8.23
CA ARG A 34 -15.35 -1.88 8.16
C ARG A 34 -15.97 -0.50 8.05
N LYS A 35 -17.23 -0.43 7.59
CA LYS A 35 -18.03 0.78 7.37
C LYS A 35 -17.52 1.76 6.31
N ARG A 36 -16.26 2.22 6.38
CA ARG A 36 -15.70 3.19 5.44
C ARG A 36 -14.22 2.93 5.21
N PHE A 37 -13.77 3.07 3.96
CA PHE A 37 -12.36 3.01 3.61
C PHE A 37 -11.55 4.08 4.36
N PRO A 38 -10.33 3.77 4.85
CA PRO A 38 -9.56 4.73 5.62
C PRO A 38 -9.16 5.99 4.83
N ALA A 39 -9.26 7.15 5.48
CA ALA A 39 -9.05 8.45 4.83
C ALA A 39 -7.58 8.68 4.39
N LYS A 40 -6.62 8.14 5.14
CA LYS A 40 -5.19 8.18 4.83
C LYS A 40 -4.50 6.87 5.17
N VAL A 41 -3.85 6.30 4.16
CA VAL A 41 -3.02 5.10 4.27
C VAL A 41 -1.72 5.36 3.54
N LEU A 42 -0.60 5.23 4.24
CA LEU A 42 0.73 5.39 3.72
C LEU A 42 1.35 4.02 3.46
N CYS A 43 1.80 3.81 2.24
CA CYS A 43 2.44 2.58 1.78
C CYS A 43 3.90 2.83 1.51
N ILE A 44 4.72 1.86 1.91
CA ILE A 44 6.16 1.85 1.64
C ILE A 44 6.56 0.53 1.01
N LEU A 45 7.42 0.63 -0.01
CA LEU A 45 8.04 -0.49 -0.69
C LEU A 45 9.55 -0.29 -0.71
N ILE A 46 10.30 -1.36 -0.44
CA ILE A 46 11.74 -1.40 -0.67
C ILE A 46 12.05 -2.47 -1.72
N ALA A 47 12.67 -2.06 -2.82
CA ALA A 47 13.10 -2.94 -3.91
C ALA A 47 14.60 -2.74 -4.21
N PRO A 48 15.34 -3.79 -4.58
CA PRO A 48 16.75 -3.75 -4.91
C PRO A 48 17.04 -3.08 -6.24
N VAL A 49 18.32 -2.75 -6.36
CA VAL A 49 18.99 -1.85 -7.31
C VAL A 49 18.85 -2.22 -8.78
N ASP A 50 18.92 -3.52 -9.08
CA ASP A 50 19.61 -3.96 -10.31
C ASP A 50 18.72 -4.17 -11.53
N MET A 51 17.53 -3.56 -11.58
CA MET A 51 16.65 -3.75 -12.73
C MET A 51 15.78 -2.53 -13.06
N ASN A 52 15.74 -2.19 -14.35
CA ASN A 52 14.82 -1.21 -14.93
C ASN A 52 13.41 -1.82 -15.04
N PHE A 53 12.63 -1.83 -13.97
CA PHE A 53 11.22 -2.20 -14.01
C PHE A 53 10.31 -1.09 -13.51
N ASP A 54 9.13 -1.04 -14.11
CA ASP A 54 8.01 -0.25 -13.63
C ASP A 54 7.42 -0.92 -12.40
N VAL A 55 7.43 -0.24 -11.26
CA VAL A 55 6.71 -0.69 -10.08
C VAL A 55 5.31 -0.10 -10.13
N ARG A 56 4.30 -0.97 -10.24
CA ARG A 56 2.90 -0.56 -10.19
C ARG A 56 2.23 -1.05 -8.91
N PRO A 57 1.89 -0.19 -7.94
CA PRO A 57 1.02 -0.56 -6.84
C PRO A 57 -0.31 -1.08 -7.36
N MET A 58 -0.79 -2.17 -6.78
CA MET A 58 -2.12 -2.73 -7.01
C MET A 58 -2.85 -2.83 -5.68
N VAL A 59 -4.13 -2.47 -5.66
CA VAL A 59 -4.98 -2.56 -4.48
C VAL A 59 -6.11 -3.53 -4.76
N PHE A 60 -6.33 -4.46 -3.84
CA PHE A 60 -7.43 -5.40 -3.89
C PHE A 60 -8.30 -5.21 -2.66
N ILE A 61 -9.62 -5.23 -2.81
CA ILE A 61 -10.58 -5.25 -1.70
C ILE A 61 -11.43 -6.50 -1.82
N ASN A 62 -11.37 -7.37 -0.82
CA ASN A 62 -12.01 -8.69 -0.82
C ASN A 62 -11.65 -9.54 -2.06
N GLY A 63 -10.43 -9.38 -2.56
CA GLY A 63 -9.95 -10.07 -3.76
C GLY A 63 -10.39 -9.45 -5.09
N ASN A 64 -11.29 -8.45 -5.08
CA ASN A 64 -11.62 -7.67 -6.26
C ASN A 64 -10.52 -6.63 -6.50
N ASP A 65 -10.10 -6.45 -7.74
CA ASP A 65 -9.13 -5.46 -8.13
C ASP A 65 -9.72 -4.04 -8.12
N PHE A 66 -9.03 -3.14 -7.44
CA PHE A 66 -9.26 -1.70 -7.49
C PHE A 66 -8.03 -1.11 -8.17
N TYR A 67 -8.05 -1.20 -9.49
CA TYR A 67 -6.97 -0.79 -10.37
C TYR A 67 -7.12 0.69 -10.75
N HIS A 68 -6.02 1.44 -10.85
CA HIS A 68 -5.74 2.30 -12.02
C HIS A 68 -4.29 2.79 -12.02
N CYS A 69 -3.72 2.84 -13.23
CA CYS A 69 -2.31 3.03 -13.50
C CYS A 69 -1.98 4.51 -13.77
N ASP A 70 -1.19 5.12 -12.90
CA ASP A 70 -0.23 6.13 -13.36
C ASP A 70 1.03 5.35 -13.72
N ASN A 71 1.41 5.32 -15.00
CA ASN A 71 2.69 4.74 -15.43
C ASN A 71 3.80 5.66 -14.89
N GLU A 72 4.13 5.57 -13.61
CA GLU A 72 5.30 6.24 -13.06
C GLU A 72 6.51 5.35 -13.30
N LEU A 73 7.13 5.57 -14.46
CA LEU A 73 8.43 5.03 -14.85
C LEU A 73 9.49 5.55 -13.86
N VAL A 74 9.91 4.72 -12.91
CA VAL A 74 11.09 5.05 -12.11
C VAL A 74 12.28 4.25 -12.63
N ARG A 75 13.16 4.96 -13.35
CA ARG A 75 14.50 4.47 -13.68
C ARG A 75 15.32 4.41 -12.40
N MET A 76 15.45 3.21 -11.83
CA MET A 76 16.19 2.96 -10.59
C MET A 76 17.64 2.58 -10.91
N LEU A 77 18.60 3.37 -10.41
CA LEU A 77 20.03 3.11 -10.59
C LEU A 77 20.76 3.27 -9.25
N LYS A 78 21.49 2.22 -8.85
CA LYS A 78 22.58 2.16 -7.84
C LYS A 78 22.33 1.78 -6.37
N LEU A 79 21.13 1.93 -5.77
CA LEU A 79 20.88 1.51 -4.36
C LEU A 79 19.51 0.80 -4.18
N ASP A 80 19.27 0.14 -3.04
CA ASP A 80 17.91 -0.29 -2.67
C ASP A 80 17.02 0.94 -2.65
N HIS A 81 15.97 1.00 -3.46
CA HIS A 81 15.10 2.16 -3.53
C HIS A 81 13.89 1.98 -2.63
N THR A 82 13.53 3.08 -1.98
CA THR A 82 12.32 3.18 -1.18
C THR A 82 11.30 4.00 -1.93
N TYR A 83 10.14 3.40 -2.16
CA TYR A 83 8.97 4.09 -2.67
C TYR A 83 7.97 4.30 -1.54
N LEU A 84 7.61 5.55 -1.29
CA LEU A 84 6.66 5.95 -0.27
C LEU A 84 5.52 6.73 -0.93
N PHE A 85 4.27 6.33 -0.69
CA PHE A 85 3.10 6.98 -1.30
C PHE A 85 1.85 6.77 -0.46
N TYR A 86 0.91 7.71 -0.56
CA TYR A 86 -0.43 7.53 -0.01
C TYR A 86 -1.29 6.68 -0.95
N LEU A 87 -2.08 5.73 -0.43
CA LEU A 87 -3.02 4.98 -1.29
C LEU A 87 -4.01 5.90 -2.00
N GLN A 88 -4.38 7.02 -1.37
CA GLN A 88 -5.33 7.99 -1.90
C GLN A 88 -4.79 8.79 -3.10
N VAL A 89 -3.48 8.74 -3.38
CA VAL A 89 -2.92 9.36 -4.60
C VAL A 89 -2.99 8.44 -5.81
N LEU A 90 -3.34 7.17 -5.60
CA LEU A 90 -3.61 6.27 -6.69
C LEU A 90 -4.95 6.65 -7.32
N HIS A 91 -5.00 6.60 -8.64
CA HIS A 91 -6.25 6.64 -9.35
C HIS A 91 -6.90 5.25 -9.22
N PHE A 92 -8.23 5.20 -9.13
CA PHE A 92 -8.97 3.94 -9.07
C PHE A 92 -10.10 4.00 -10.08
N ASP A 93 -10.33 2.90 -10.80
CA ASP A 93 -11.43 2.73 -11.76
C ASP A 93 -12.79 2.78 -11.04
N ASN A 94 -12.81 2.29 -9.80
CA ASN A 94 -13.95 2.35 -8.89
C ASN A 94 -13.61 3.26 -7.70
N ASN A 95 -14.58 4.07 -7.25
CA ASN A 95 -14.39 4.87 -6.05
C ASN A 95 -14.19 3.96 -4.83
N LEU A 96 -13.01 4.00 -4.19
CA LEU A 96 -12.71 3.23 -2.96
C LEU A 96 -13.70 3.51 -1.82
N PHE A 97 -14.35 4.68 -1.84
CA PHE A 97 -15.35 5.05 -0.84
C PHE A 97 -16.76 4.51 -1.15
N GLU A 98 -17.01 4.00 -2.37
CA GLU A 98 -18.31 3.48 -2.81
C GLU A 98 -18.31 1.96 -3.03
N VAL A 99 -17.21 1.28 -2.72
CA VAL A 99 -17.13 -0.18 -2.81
C VAL A 99 -18.26 -0.80 -1.97
N PRO A 100 -19.06 -1.72 -2.51
CA PRO A 100 -20.04 -2.46 -1.73
C PRO A 100 -19.32 -3.20 -0.61
N LEU A 101 -19.39 -2.65 0.60
CA LEU A 101 -18.73 -3.23 1.75
C LEU A 101 -19.54 -4.43 2.23
N GLU A 102 -18.86 -5.55 2.45
CA GLU A 102 -19.45 -6.63 3.20
C GLU A 102 -19.78 -6.15 4.62
N LYS A 103 -20.81 -6.75 5.23
CA LYS A 103 -21.39 -6.26 6.50
C LYS A 103 -20.43 -6.31 7.69
N GLU A 104 -19.30 -7.01 7.58
CA GLU A 104 -18.38 -7.22 8.70
C GLU A 104 -17.01 -6.60 8.50
N TRP A 105 -16.15 -7.22 7.69
CA TRP A 105 -14.76 -6.81 7.50
C TRP A 105 -14.34 -6.97 6.06
N ASN A 106 -13.73 -5.94 5.51
CA ASN A 106 -13.22 -5.92 4.16
C ASN A 106 -11.69 -5.96 4.20
N ARG A 107 -11.09 -6.95 3.55
CA ARG A 107 -9.64 -7.11 3.47
C ARG A 107 -9.12 -6.27 2.32
N VAL A 108 -8.24 -5.33 2.63
CA VAL A 108 -7.45 -4.59 1.64
C VAL A 108 -6.10 -5.26 1.52
N GLU A 109 -5.69 -5.55 0.30
CA GLU A 109 -4.34 -6.01 0.02
C GLU A 109 -3.66 -5.06 -0.97
N VAL A 110 -2.44 -4.65 -0.63
CA VAL A 110 -1.58 -3.82 -1.47
C VAL A 110 -0.45 -4.70 -1.98
N THR A 111 -0.35 -4.86 -3.30
CA THR A 111 0.71 -5.60 -3.99
C THR A 111 1.40 -4.70 -5.01
N TYR A 112 2.43 -5.21 -5.69
CA TYR A 112 3.20 -4.44 -6.67
C TYR A 112 3.53 -5.30 -7.89
N ALA A 113 3.08 -4.87 -9.06
CA ALA A 113 3.37 -5.51 -10.35
C ALA A 113 4.57 -4.87 -11.06
N GLY A 114 5.08 -5.57 -12.08
CA GLY A 114 6.19 -5.15 -12.95
C GLY A 114 7.58 -5.44 -12.37
N VAL A 115 7.68 -5.64 -11.06
CA VAL A 115 8.82 -6.32 -10.46
C VAL A 115 8.86 -7.77 -10.98
N LEU A 116 9.89 -8.19 -11.72
CA LEU A 116 10.04 -9.59 -12.16
C LEU A 116 9.70 -10.53 -10.99
N GLU A 117 8.57 -11.22 -11.15
CA GLU A 117 8.09 -12.30 -10.30
C GLU A 117 8.05 -12.04 -8.78
N ASN A 118 7.59 -10.89 -8.28
CA ASN A 118 7.34 -10.61 -6.83
C ASN A 118 8.52 -10.84 -5.85
N SER A 119 9.61 -11.48 -6.28
CA SER A 119 10.67 -12.09 -5.48
C SER A 119 11.78 -11.09 -5.17
N ILE A 120 11.72 -9.95 -5.83
CA ILE A 120 12.68 -8.87 -5.74
C ILE A 120 12.28 -7.90 -4.62
N ILE A 121 11.02 -7.87 -4.17
CA ILE A 121 10.58 -6.96 -3.10
C ILE A 121 11.19 -7.37 -1.76
N LYS A 122 12.06 -6.53 -1.21
CA LYS A 122 12.75 -6.79 0.05
C LYS A 122 11.81 -6.64 1.25
N ALA A 123 11.01 -5.58 1.25
CA ALA A 123 10.11 -5.29 2.34
C ALA A 123 8.96 -4.38 1.90
N THR A 124 7.84 -4.53 2.57
CA THR A 124 6.64 -3.73 2.38
C THR A 124 6.06 -3.33 3.72
N GLY A 125 5.44 -2.15 3.77
CA GLY A 125 4.82 -1.64 4.99
C GLY A 125 3.59 -0.78 4.73
N ILE A 126 2.70 -0.76 5.72
CA ILE A 126 1.50 0.07 5.77
C ILE A 126 1.47 0.84 7.08
N HIS A 127 1.15 2.12 6.99
CA HIS A 127 0.80 2.96 8.12
C HIS A 127 -0.57 3.58 7.90
N VAL A 128 -1.44 3.49 8.91
CA VAL A 128 -2.79 4.06 8.85
C VAL A 128 -2.88 5.23 9.83
N PHE A 129 -3.26 6.41 9.33
CA PHE A 129 -3.31 7.62 10.16
C PHE A 129 -4.48 7.56 11.15
N LYS A 130 -4.18 7.43 12.44
CA LYS A 130 -5.20 7.23 13.49
C LYS A 130 -6.09 8.45 13.72
N GLN A 131 -5.57 9.67 13.52
CA GLN A 131 -6.33 10.90 13.77
C GLN A 131 -7.49 11.11 12.79
N GLU A 132 -7.44 10.48 11.63
CA GLU A 132 -8.43 10.63 10.56
C GLU A 132 -9.33 9.40 10.42
N ASN A 133 -9.14 8.40 11.29
CA ASN A 133 -9.81 7.10 11.17
C ASN A 133 -10.30 6.58 12.53
N SER A 134 -11.48 5.96 12.53
CA SER A 134 -11.96 5.18 13.67
C SER A 134 -11.13 3.91 13.79
N MET A 135 -10.25 3.83 14.78
CA MET A 135 -9.39 2.64 15.00
C MET A 135 -10.19 1.38 15.36
N GLU A 136 -11.44 1.52 15.81
CA GLU A 136 -12.35 0.39 16.02
C GLU A 136 -12.80 -0.26 14.70
N ASP A 137 -12.68 0.50 13.61
CA ASP A 137 -13.13 0.10 12.28
C ASP A 137 -11.95 -0.29 11.36
N ILE A 138 -10.73 -0.40 11.92
CA ILE A 138 -9.51 -0.77 11.19
C ILE A 138 -8.71 -1.80 11.99
N ARG A 139 -8.22 -2.83 11.32
CA ARG A 139 -7.31 -3.84 11.90
C ARG A 139 -6.14 -4.11 10.97
N LEU A 140 -4.99 -4.43 11.55
CA LEU A 140 -3.76 -4.81 10.83
C LEU A 140 -3.50 -6.32 10.88
N VAL A 141 -4.34 -7.03 11.62
CA VAL A 141 -4.34 -8.49 11.76
C VAL A 141 -5.73 -8.98 11.40
N ASP A 142 -5.79 -10.18 10.82
CA ASP A 142 -7.03 -10.80 10.38
C ASP A 142 -8.05 -10.86 11.55
N PRO A 143 -9.22 -10.20 11.44
CA PRO A 143 -10.24 -10.25 12.46
C PRO A 143 -10.83 -11.64 12.70
N PHE A 144 -10.71 -12.55 11.73
CA PHE A 144 -11.18 -13.93 11.80
C PHE A 144 -10.09 -14.92 12.21
N SER A 145 -8.83 -14.47 12.33
CA SER A 145 -7.81 -15.31 12.94
C SER A 145 -8.25 -15.61 14.38
N SER A 146 -8.39 -16.90 14.69
CA SER A 146 -8.52 -17.32 16.07
C SER A 146 -7.28 -16.79 16.79
N GLN A 147 -7.47 -15.92 17.79
CA GLN A 147 -6.36 -15.53 18.63
C GLN A 147 -5.86 -16.80 19.31
N SER A 148 -4.69 -17.29 18.90
CA SER A 148 -3.96 -18.31 19.63
C SER A 148 -3.22 -17.67 20.79
#